data_AF-A0A2K8VCC9-F1
#
_entry.id   AF-A0A2K8VCC9-F1
#
_cell.length_a   1.000
_cell.length_b   1.000
_cell.length_c   1.000
_cell.angle_alpha   90.00
_cell.angle_beta   90.00
_cell.angle_gamma   90.00
#
_symmetry.space_group_name_H-M   'P 1'
#
loop_
_entity.id
_entity.type
_entity.pdbx_description
1 polymer ?
#
loop_
_entity_poly.entity_id
_entity_poly.type
_entity_poly.pdbx_seq_one_letter_code
_entity_poly.pdbx_strand_id
1 'polypeptide(L)'
;MKLHIDNEPHQLNQKMTYKSVLAQDTPNFAYLFGYTNASWTLKINIAASYLARLIKEMKERKRTAVIPRTSSESNIDESVLDSLNSGYVKRGGNTLPRQGKKLPWRVVHNYKKDKKIMKKPIEDQYLEWIP
;
A
#
# COMPACT_ATOMS: atom_id res chain seq x y z
N MET A 1 -15.46 -4.80 -0.09
CA MET A 1 -15.50 -3.95 1.12
C MET A 1 -16.03 -2.57 0.71
N LYS A 2 -16.95 -1.99 1.48
CA LYS A 2 -17.44 -0.61 1.23
C LYS A 2 -16.74 0.31 2.23
N LEU A 3 -15.95 1.25 1.74
CA LEU A 3 -15.32 2.29 2.54
C LEU A 3 -15.95 3.64 2.15
N HIS A 4 -16.17 4.51 3.12
CA HIS A 4 -16.55 5.90 2.85
C HIS A 4 -15.52 6.82 3.54
N ILE A 5 -15.20 7.94 2.89
CA ILE A 5 -14.39 9.02 3.46
C ILE A 5 -15.26 10.26 3.33
N ASP A 6 -15.52 10.94 4.45
CA ASP A 6 -16.38 12.14 4.48
C ASP A 6 -17.76 11.89 3.81
N ASN A 7 -18.33 10.72 4.07
CA ASN A 7 -19.57 10.19 3.49
C ASN A 7 -19.53 9.85 1.99
N GLU A 8 -18.41 10.06 1.31
CA GLU A 8 -18.25 9.73 -0.11
C GLU A 8 -17.74 8.29 -0.30
N PRO A 9 -18.35 7.49 -1.20
CA PRO A 9 -17.89 6.14 -1.50
C PRO A 9 -16.44 6.11 -2.00
N HIS A 10 -15.60 5.33 -1.33
CA HIS A 10 -14.19 5.19 -1.66
C HIS A 10 -13.88 3.79 -2.20
N GLN A 11 -13.66 3.71 -3.52
CA GLN A 11 -13.45 2.44 -4.24
C GLN A 11 -11.99 1.99 -4.16
N LEU A 12 -11.65 1.26 -3.10
CA LEU A 12 -10.29 0.79 -2.85
C LEU A 12 -9.72 -0.15 -3.93
N ASN A 13 -10.58 -0.87 -4.66
CA ASN A 13 -10.18 -1.73 -5.77
C ASN A 13 -9.77 -0.96 -7.03
N GLN A 14 -9.90 0.38 -7.02
CA GLN A 14 -9.38 1.27 -8.06
C GLN A 14 -8.12 2.01 -7.59
N LYS A 15 -7.72 1.83 -6.32
CA LYS A 15 -6.60 2.53 -5.69
C LYS A 15 -5.33 1.69 -5.71
N MET A 16 -4.19 2.33 -5.92
CA MET A 16 -2.90 1.67 -5.86
C MET A 16 -2.38 1.51 -4.44
N THR A 17 -1.50 0.53 -4.22
CA THR A 17 -0.76 0.44 -2.95
C THR A 17 0.58 1.20 -3.00
N TYR A 18 0.78 2.14 -2.07
CA TYR A 18 2.07 2.76 -1.83
C TYR A 18 2.94 1.89 -0.92
N LYS A 19 4.17 1.63 -1.35
CA LYS A 19 5.13 0.69 -0.71
C LYS A 19 4.49 -0.67 -0.42
N SER A 20 3.51 -1.12 -1.22
CA SER A 20 2.72 -2.34 -0.96
C SER A 20 1.97 -2.37 0.38
N VAL A 21 1.79 -1.20 1.03
CA VAL A 21 1.21 -1.10 2.38
C VAL A 21 0.08 -0.08 2.42
N LEU A 22 0.34 1.22 2.18
CA LEU A 22 -0.71 2.23 2.31
C LEU A 22 -1.60 2.28 1.06
N ALA A 23 -2.88 2.59 1.22
CA ALA A 23 -3.82 2.74 0.10
C ALA A 23 -3.82 4.19 -0.44
N GLN A 24 -3.65 4.34 -1.75
CA GLN A 24 -3.70 5.63 -2.44
C GLN A 24 -4.98 6.40 -2.09
N ASP A 25 -4.84 7.69 -1.80
CA ASP A 25 -5.94 8.61 -1.48
C ASP A 25 -6.78 8.19 -0.26
N THR A 26 -6.27 7.30 0.59
CA THR A 26 -6.97 6.84 1.79
C THR A 26 -6.20 7.24 3.05
N PRO A 27 -6.81 8.03 3.96
CA PRO A 27 -6.16 8.41 5.21
C PRO A 27 -6.03 7.21 6.14
N ASN A 28 -4.84 7.03 6.72
CA ASN A 28 -4.57 6.07 7.80
C ASN A 28 -4.98 4.62 7.50
N PHE A 29 -5.00 4.21 6.23
CA PHE A 29 -5.41 2.86 5.82
C PHE A 29 -4.22 2.07 5.28
N ALA A 30 -4.05 0.85 5.78
CA ALA A 30 -2.99 -0.05 5.38
C ALA A 30 -3.50 -1.44 5.00
N TYR A 31 -2.98 -1.95 3.89
CA TYR A 31 -3.03 -3.33 3.47
C TYR A 31 -1.82 -4.12 3.99
N LEU A 32 -2.06 -5.37 4.38
CA LEU A 32 -1.04 -6.30 4.82
C LEU A 32 -1.12 -7.58 3.99
N PHE A 33 -0.42 -7.58 2.85
CA PHE A 33 -0.28 -8.75 1.99
C PHE A 33 1.08 -9.40 2.16
N GLY A 34 1.12 -10.74 2.15
CA GLY A 34 2.35 -11.52 2.15
C GLY A 34 3.03 -11.61 0.78
N TYR A 35 4.16 -12.31 0.77
CA TYR A 35 4.78 -12.73 -0.49
C TYR A 35 3.96 -13.85 -1.13
N THR A 36 3.89 -13.85 -2.46
CA THR A 36 3.32 -14.97 -3.22
C THR A 36 4.35 -16.08 -3.48
N ASN A 37 5.64 -15.78 -3.31
CA ASN A 37 6.78 -16.64 -3.65
C ASN A 37 7.73 -16.90 -2.47
N ALA A 38 7.37 -16.46 -1.27
CA ALA A 38 8.16 -16.60 -0.05
C ALA A 38 7.23 -16.59 1.17
N SER A 39 7.80 -16.68 2.38
CA SER A 39 7.00 -16.68 3.61
C SER A 39 6.14 -15.43 3.74
N TRP A 40 4.85 -15.63 4.02
CA TRP A 40 3.90 -14.55 4.28
C TRP A 40 4.36 -13.68 5.46
N THR A 41 4.75 -14.31 6.56
CA THR A 41 5.15 -13.62 7.81
C THR A 41 6.37 -12.73 7.60
N LEU A 42 7.24 -13.06 6.65
CA LEU A 42 8.42 -12.25 6.34
C LEU A 42 8.06 -10.87 5.80
N LYS A 43 7.06 -10.78 4.90
CA LYS A 43 6.60 -9.49 4.36
C LYS A 43 5.83 -8.70 5.41
N ILE A 44 4.98 -9.39 6.18
CA ILE A 44 4.21 -8.76 7.26
C ILE A 44 5.13 -8.14 8.30
N ASN A 45 6.24 -8.79 8.68
CA ASN A 45 7.20 -8.22 9.62
C ASN A 45 7.81 -6.89 9.11
N ILE A 46 8.15 -6.81 7.81
CA ILE A 46 8.67 -5.56 7.24
C ILE A 46 7.59 -4.48 7.23
N ALA A 47 6.37 -4.81 6.80
CA ALA A 47 5.25 -3.87 6.75
C ALA A 47 4.90 -3.33 8.15
N ALA A 48 4.83 -4.19 9.16
CA ALA A 48 4.59 -3.80 10.55
C ALA A 48 5.68 -2.86 11.09
N SER A 49 6.96 -3.16 10.81
CA SER A 49 8.07 -2.28 11.20
C SER A 49 7.99 -0.90 10.54
N TYR A 50 7.61 -0.84 9.26
CA TYR A 50 7.37 0.43 8.56
C TYR A 50 6.20 1.21 9.19
N LEU A 51 5.06 0.56 9.45
CA LEU A 51 3.91 1.18 10.06
C LEU A 51 4.20 1.73 11.46
N ALA A 52 4.93 0.99 12.30
CA ALA A 52 5.33 1.47 13.62
C ALA A 52 6.16 2.76 13.55
N ARG A 53 7.10 2.84 12.59
CA ARG A 53 7.89 4.06 12.35
C ARG A 53 7.05 5.20 11.81
N LEU A 54 6.12 4.92 10.90
CA LEU A 54 5.19 5.91 10.35
C LEU A 54 4.30 6.52 11.44
N ILE A 55 3.72 5.68 12.30
CA ILE A 55 2.87 6.13 13.43
C ILE A 55 3.68 6.97 14.42
N LYS A 56 4.93 6.57 14.71
CA LYS A 56 5.84 7.38 15.54
C LYS A 56 6.09 8.76 14.92
N GLU A 57 6.37 8.80 13.62
CA GLU A 57 6.58 10.05 12.89
C GLU A 57 5.34 10.95 12.90
N MET A 58 4.13 10.38 12.70
CA MET A 58 2.87 11.12 12.80
C MET A 58 2.71 11.79 14.18
N LYS A 59 3.04 11.07 15.26
CA LYS A 59 2.99 11.59 16.63
C LYS A 59 3.99 12.72 16.84
N GLU A 60 5.23 12.56 16.38
CA GLU A 60 6.29 13.57 16.49
C GLU A 60 5.93 14.85 15.72
N ARG A 61 5.29 14.71 14.56
CA ARG A 61 4.84 15.83 13.71
C ARG A 61 3.51 16.44 14.13
N LYS A 62 2.82 15.86 15.12
CA LYS A 62 1.46 16.24 15.52
C LYS A 62 0.49 16.24 14.34
N ARG A 63 0.47 15.14 13.57
CA ARG A 63 -0.40 14.95 12.40
C ARG A 63 -1.46 13.90 12.69
N THR A 64 -2.71 14.20 12.33
CA THR A 64 -3.85 13.28 12.54
C THR A 64 -3.95 12.22 11.45
N ALA A 65 -3.53 12.53 10.22
CA ALA A 65 -3.54 11.58 9.13
C ALA A 65 -2.35 11.71 8.19
N VAL A 66 -2.04 10.61 7.52
CA VAL A 66 -1.13 10.56 6.39
C VAL A 66 -1.85 9.92 5.20
N ILE A 67 -1.73 10.55 4.03
CA ILE A 67 -2.40 10.13 2.80
C ILE A 67 -1.35 9.97 1.70
N PRO A 68 -1.17 8.76 1.14
CA PRO A 68 -0.30 8.59 -0.01
C PRO A 68 -0.98 9.12 -1.29
N ARG A 69 -0.37 10.10 -1.94
CA ARG A 69 -0.85 10.77 -3.16
C ARG A 69 0.05 10.49 -4.35
N THR A 70 -0.55 10.37 -5.54
CA THR A 70 0.19 10.40 -6.80
C THR A 70 -0.64 11.05 -7.88
N SER A 71 0.01 11.89 -8.68
CA SER A 71 -0.55 12.46 -9.92
C SER A 71 -0.38 11.51 -11.11
N SER A 72 0.36 10.41 -10.96
CA SER A 72 0.65 9.55 -12.10
C SER A 72 -0.58 8.72 -12.47
N GLU A 73 -1.08 8.93 -13.69
CA GLU A 73 -2.07 8.08 -14.38
C GLU A 73 -1.52 6.67 -14.67
N SER A 74 -0.38 6.30 -14.09
CA SER A 74 0.23 4.97 -14.25
C SER A 74 -0.49 3.88 -13.44
N ASN A 75 -1.80 4.06 -13.20
CA ASN A 75 -2.65 3.02 -12.66
C ASN A 75 -2.76 1.94 -13.74
N ILE A 76 -2.19 0.77 -13.47
CA ILE A 76 -2.38 -0.39 -14.33
C ILE A 76 -3.61 -1.11 -13.81
N ASP A 77 -4.41 -1.68 -14.70
CA ASP A 77 -5.44 -2.66 -14.35
C ASP A 77 -4.82 -4.01 -13.91
N GLU A 78 -3.73 -3.97 -13.13
CA GLU A 78 -3.10 -5.12 -12.49
C GLU A 78 -3.32 -5.04 -10.98
N SER A 79 -3.85 -6.10 -10.37
CA SER A 79 -3.94 -6.26 -8.93
C SER A 79 -2.61 -6.71 -8.31
N VAL A 80 -2.46 -6.49 -7.01
CA VAL A 80 -1.26 -6.90 -6.24
C VAL A 80 -0.98 -8.41 -6.20
N LEU A 81 -1.97 -9.25 -6.55
CA LEU A 81 -1.88 -10.71 -6.56
C LEU A 81 -2.00 -11.33 -7.97
N ASP A 82 -1.97 -10.55 -9.04
CA ASP A 82 -2.17 -11.06 -10.41
C ASP A 82 -1.12 -12.07 -10.88
N SER A 83 0.02 -12.18 -10.17
CA SER A 83 1.00 -13.24 -10.41
C SER A 83 0.48 -14.65 -10.05
N LEU A 84 -0.66 -14.77 -9.35
CA LEU A 84 -1.27 -16.03 -8.96
C LEU A 84 -2.36 -16.46 -9.95
N ASN A 85 -2.26 -17.70 -10.43
CA ASN A 85 -3.25 -18.27 -11.36
C ASN A 85 -4.43 -19.00 -10.71
N SER A 86 -4.46 -19.08 -9.38
CA SER A 86 -5.50 -19.80 -8.64
C SER A 86 -6.88 -19.18 -8.86
N GLY A 87 -7.88 -20.04 -9.12
CA GLY A 87 -9.24 -19.58 -9.45
C GLY A 87 -9.89 -18.69 -8.38
N TYR A 88 -9.55 -18.88 -7.09
CA TYR A 88 -10.07 -18.01 -6.02
C TYR A 88 -9.49 -16.59 -6.10
N VAL A 89 -8.24 -16.41 -6.52
CA VAL A 89 -7.63 -15.09 -6.72
C VAL A 89 -8.31 -14.39 -7.88
N LYS A 90 -8.56 -15.09 -8.98
CA LYS A 90 -9.27 -14.54 -10.14
C LYS A 90 -10.68 -14.07 -9.79
N ARG A 91 -11.43 -14.83 -8.99
CA ARG A 91 -12.76 -14.40 -8.48
C ARG A 91 -12.67 -13.18 -7.56
N GLY A 92 -11.62 -13.07 -6.76
CA GLY A 92 -11.39 -11.96 -5.85
C GLY A 92 -10.71 -10.73 -6.48
N GLY A 93 -10.21 -10.84 -7.70
CA GLY A 93 -9.34 -9.82 -8.34
C GLY A 93 -9.96 -8.43 -8.34
N ASN A 94 -11.25 -8.34 -8.65
CA ASN A 94 -12.00 -7.09 -8.68
C ASN A 94 -12.16 -6.42 -7.30
N THR A 95 -11.75 -7.06 -6.21
CA THR A 95 -11.80 -6.50 -4.85
C THR A 95 -10.42 -6.09 -4.32
N LEU A 96 -9.35 -6.53 -4.99
CA LEU A 96 -7.98 -6.25 -4.58
C LEU A 96 -7.55 -4.85 -5.05
N PRO A 97 -6.64 -4.19 -4.31
CA PRO A 97 -6.09 -2.93 -4.75
C PRO A 97 -5.20 -3.14 -5.99
N ARG A 98 -5.03 -2.06 -6.73
CA ARG A 98 -4.20 -2.00 -7.94
C ARG A 98 -2.73 -1.76 -7.60
N GLN A 99 -1.89 -1.86 -8.61
CA GLN A 99 -0.48 -1.49 -8.52
C GLN A 99 -0.02 -0.74 -9.77
N GLY A 100 0.92 0.18 -9.57
CA GLY A 100 1.51 0.97 -10.65
C GLY A 100 2.67 0.24 -11.34
N LYS A 101 3.26 0.91 -12.34
CA LYS A 101 4.41 0.40 -13.13
C LYS A 101 5.75 0.46 -12.40
N LYS A 102 5.90 1.40 -11.46
CA LYS A 102 7.18 1.73 -10.81
C LYS A 102 7.03 1.85 -9.31
N LEU A 103 8.15 1.68 -8.60
CA LEU A 103 8.22 1.99 -7.18
C LEU A 103 7.94 3.50 -6.95
N PRO A 104 7.30 3.88 -5.83
CA PRO A 104 6.87 3.02 -4.71
C PRO A 104 5.50 2.34 -4.91
N TRP A 105 4.88 2.45 -6.09
CA TRP A 105 3.51 1.98 -6.37
C TRP A 105 3.42 0.56 -6.94
N ARG A 106 4.56 -0.07 -7.27
CA ARG A 106 4.67 -1.45 -7.77
C ARG A 106 4.97 -2.44 -6.65
N VAL A 107 4.30 -3.59 -6.65
CA VAL A 107 4.62 -4.72 -5.78
C VAL A 107 5.67 -5.61 -6.46
N VAL A 108 6.82 -5.84 -5.82
CA VAL A 108 7.97 -6.54 -6.44
C VAL A 108 8.24 -7.94 -5.88
N HIS A 109 7.44 -8.40 -4.91
CA HIS A 109 7.55 -9.71 -4.22
C HIS A 109 8.99 -10.19 -4.01
N ASN A 110 9.84 -9.30 -3.47
CA ASN A 110 11.26 -9.54 -3.27
C ASN A 110 11.73 -8.97 -1.93
N TYR A 111 12.09 -9.86 -1.01
CA TYR A 111 12.47 -9.50 0.36
C TYR A 111 13.59 -8.45 0.45
N LYS A 112 14.67 -8.61 -0.34
CA LYS A 112 15.82 -7.68 -0.29
C LYS A 112 15.42 -6.28 -0.76
N LYS A 113 14.64 -6.19 -1.86
CA LYS A 113 14.16 -4.91 -2.40
C LYS A 113 13.18 -4.23 -1.44
N ASP A 114 12.21 -4.97 -0.91
CA ASP A 114 11.21 -4.42 0.03
C ASP A 114 11.88 -3.93 1.31
N LYS A 115 12.77 -4.73 1.91
CA LYS A 115 13.52 -4.32 3.10
C LYS A 115 14.32 -3.03 2.87
N LYS A 116 14.92 -2.86 1.68
CA LYS A 116 15.66 -1.64 1.33
C LYS A 116 14.73 -0.43 1.25
N ILE A 117 13.59 -0.55 0.57
CA ILE A 117 12.62 0.55 0.40
C ILE A 117 11.99 0.93 1.74
N MET A 118 11.60 -0.06 2.54
CA MET A 118 10.91 0.15 3.82
C MET A 118 11.81 0.74 4.89
N LYS A 119 13.13 0.55 4.78
CA LYS A 119 14.12 1.18 5.66
C LYS A 119 14.47 2.62 5.33
N LYS A 120 14.06 3.14 4.17
CA LYS A 120 14.24 4.57 3.84
C LYS A 120 13.56 5.47 4.89
N PRO A 121 13.94 6.75 5.00
CA PRO A 121 13.20 7.73 5.79
C PRO A 121 11.69 7.69 5.50
N ILE A 122 10.89 8.05 6.50
CA ILE A 122 9.43 8.09 6.35
C ILE A 122 9.03 9.21 5.40
N GLU A 123 9.71 10.36 5.49
CA GLU A 123 9.53 11.49 4.56
C GLU A 123 9.67 11.02 3.10
N ASP A 124 8.64 11.30 2.31
CA ASP A 124 8.56 10.93 0.91
C ASP A 124 7.60 11.91 0.22
N GLN A 125 7.92 12.33 -1.00
CA GLN A 125 7.14 13.30 -1.77
C GLN A 125 5.69 12.85 -2.04
N TYR A 126 5.45 11.53 -1.94
CA TYR A 126 4.13 10.94 -2.14
C TYR A 126 3.29 10.94 -0.86
N LEU A 127 3.79 11.38 0.30
CA LEU A 127 3.03 11.40 1.55
C LEU A 127 2.55 12.81 1.86
N GLU A 128 1.23 12.99 1.82
CA GLU A 128 0.56 14.18 2.32
C GLU A 128 0.28 14.01 3.82
N TRP A 129 0.63 15.01 4.62
CA TRP A 129 0.44 14.99 6.08
C TRP A 129 -0.67 15.96 6.46
N ILE A 130 -1.74 15.43 7.05
CA ILE A 130 -2.90 16.21 7.47
C ILE A 130 -2.67 16.70 8.91
N PRO A 131 -2.94 17.99 9.20
CA PRO A 131 -2.92 18.54 10.56
C PRO A 131 -3.67 17.68 11.57
#